data_AF-I6P8F0-F1
#
_entry.id   AF-I6P8F0-F1
#
_cell.length_a   1.000
_cell.length_b   1.000
_cell.length_c   1.000
_cell.angle_alpha   90.00
_cell.angle_beta   90.00
_cell.angle_gamma   90.00
#
_symmetry.space_group_name_H-M   'P 1'
#
loop_
_entity.id
_entity.type
_entity.pdbx_description
1 polymer ?
#
loop_
_entity_poly.entity_id
_entity_poly.type
_entity_poly.pdbx_seq_one_letter_code
_entity_poly.pdbx_strand_id
1 'polypeptide(L)' 'QEAQEFACTRYKAEYPIFQKVRCNGPTTAPVYKFLKVSKSGGIWGSRIKWNFTKFLVDKDGVVINRYGTATAPLAIE' A
#
# COMPACT_ATOMS: atom_id res chain seq x y z
N GLN A 1 10.55 -2.32 14.98
CA GLN A 1 10.55 -3.65 15.61
C GLN A 1 9.16 -3.99 16.14
N GLU A 2 8.56 -3.13 16.97
CA GLU A 2 7.21 -3.32 17.52
C GLU A 2 6.12 -3.63 16.47
N ALA A 3 6.11 -2.96 15.31
CA ALA A 3 5.08 -3.18 14.29
C ALA A 3 5.15 -4.58 13.65
N GLN A 4 6.36 -5.10 13.43
CA GLN A 4 6.56 -6.44 12.88
C GLN A 4 6.17 -7.48 13.91
N GLU A 5 6.64 -7.33 15.15
CA GLU A 5 6.32 -8.25 16.24
C GLU A 5 4.81 -8.30 16.51
N PHE A 6 4.14 -7.13 16.54
CA PHE A 6 2.70 -7.05 16.68
C PHE A 6 1.97 -7.75 15.52
N ALA A 7 2.37 -7.51 14.27
CA ALA A 7 1.74 -8.14 13.11
C ALA A 7 1.92 -9.67 13.10
N CYS A 8 3.12 -10.17 13.38
CA CYS A 8 3.43 -11.59 13.39
C CYS A 8 2.74 -12.32 14.55
N THR A 9 2.73 -11.74 15.75
CA THR A 9 2.15 -12.39 16.94
C THR A 9 0.62 -12.30 16.96
N ARG A 10 0.06 -11.11 16.71
CA ARG A 10 -1.39 -10.87 16.85
C ARG A 10 -2.20 -11.33 15.64
N TYR A 11 -1.63 -11.20 14.44
CA TYR A 11 -2.33 -11.47 13.19
C TYR A 11 -1.71 -12.62 12.38
N LYS A 12 -0.65 -13.26 12.89
CA LYS A 12 0.03 -14.37 12.21
C LYS A 12 0.42 -14.01 10.78
N ALA A 13 0.91 -12.79 10.58
CA ALA A 13 1.34 -12.34 9.26
C ALA A 13 2.48 -13.22 8.73
N GLU A 14 2.28 -13.86 7.58
CA GLU A 14 3.28 -14.71 6.90
C GLU A 14 4.04 -13.95 5.80
N TYR A 15 3.70 -12.67 5.61
CA TYR A 15 4.32 -11.79 4.63
C TYR A 15 5.27 -10.77 5.29
N PRO A 16 6.26 -10.26 4.54
CA PRO A 16 7.22 -9.29 5.07
C PRO A 16 6.55 -8.01 5.58
N ILE A 17 6.95 -7.59 6.79
CA ILE A 17 6.59 -6.29 7.36
C ILE A 17 7.80 -5.37 7.28
N PHE A 18 7.65 -4.26 6.57
CA PHE A 18 8.73 -3.31 6.34
C PHE A 18 8.77 -2.22 7.42
N GLN A 19 9.89 -1.49 7.46
CA GLN A 19 10.03 -0.31 8.32
C GLN A 19 8.96 0.76 8.02
N LYS A 20 8.61 1.54 9.04
CA LYS A 20 7.65 2.65 8.91
C LYS A 20 8.21 3.72 7.98
N VAL A 21 7.44 4.07 6.94
CA VAL A 21 7.80 5.12 5.97
C VAL A 21 6.67 6.12 5.78
N ARG A 22 6.98 7.27 5.18
CA ARG A 22 5.97 8.25 4.75
C ARG A 22 5.44 7.87 3.36
N CYS A 23 4.13 7.75 3.23
CA CYS A 23 3.46 7.48 1.95
C CYS A 23 2.96 8.75 1.24
N ASN A 24 2.96 9.90 1.92
CA ASN A 24 2.57 11.22 1.41
C ASN A 24 3.53 12.32 1.91
N GLY A 25 3.48 13.47 1.24
CA GLY A 25 4.25 14.67 1.59
C GLY A 25 5.66 14.72 0.97
N PRO A 26 6.46 15.73 1.32
CA PRO A 26 7.78 15.98 0.71
C PRO A 26 8.76 14.80 0.88
N THR A 27 8.67 14.10 2.01
CA THR A 27 9.53 12.96 2.37
C THR A 27 8.92 11.60 2.01
N THR A 28 8.00 11.56 1.03
CA THR A 28 7.40 10.30 0.56
C THR A 28 8.49 9.34 0.09
N ALA A 29 8.45 8.09 0.55
CA ALA A 29 9.38 7.06 0.11
C ALA A 29 9.27 6.80 -1.42
N PRO A 30 10.38 6.49 -2.13
CA PRO A 30 10.39 6.34 -3.58
C PRO A 30 9.33 5.37 -4.12
N VAL A 31 9.15 4.21 -3.47
CA VAL A 31 8.14 3.22 -3.86
C VAL A 31 6.72 3.81 -3.88
N TYR A 32 6.36 4.62 -2.88
CA TYR A 32 5.05 5.26 -2.86
C TYR A 32 4.93 6.41 -3.85
N LYS A 33 6.03 7.05 -4.26
CA LYS A 33 6.00 8.00 -5.39
C LYS A 33 5.60 7.26 -6.68
N PHE A 34 6.28 6.15 -6.97
CA PHE A 34 6.00 5.29 -8.12
C PHE A 34 4.56 4.76 -8.14
N LEU A 35 4.12 4.14 -7.03
CA LEU A 35 2.78 3.54 -6.94
C LEU A 35 1.65 4.56 -7.13
N LYS A 36 1.78 5.75 -6.53
CA LYS A 36 0.75 6.80 -6.60
C LYS A 36 0.60 7.41 -7.99
N VAL A 37 1.70 7.52 -8.75
CA VAL A 37 1.69 8.06 -10.12
C VAL A 37 1.13 7.04 -11.10
N SER A 38 1.45 5.75 -10.93
CA SER A 38 1.06 4.69 -11.87
C SER A 38 -0.45 4.48 -11.96
N LYS A 39 -1.18 4.68 -10.86
CA LYS A 39 -2.65 4.69 -10.82
C LYS A 39 -3.14 5.83 -9.92
N SER A 40 -3.40 6.98 -10.53
CA SER A 40 -4.11 8.07 -9.84
C SER A 40 -5.51 7.58 -9.45
N GLY A 41 -6.00 7.95 -8.27
CA GLY A 41 -7.31 7.51 -7.75
C GLY A 41 -8.48 8.21 -8.45
N GLY A 42 -8.42 8.34 -9.77
CA GLY A 42 -9.34 9.12 -10.59
C GLY A 42 -9.32 10.61 -10.21
N ILE A 43 -10.51 11.20 -10.13
CA ILE A 43 -10.79 12.62 -9.86
C ILE A 43 -10.16 13.11 -8.54
N TRP A 44 -9.83 12.20 -7.62
CA TRP A 44 -9.34 12.52 -6.29
C TRP A 44 -7.81 12.61 -6.16
N GLY A 45 -7.09 12.57 -7.28
CA GLY A 45 -5.64 12.70 -7.32
C GLY A 45 -4.89 11.46 -6.84
N SER A 46 -3.56 11.59 -6.73
CA SER A 46 -2.67 10.48 -6.47
C SER A 46 -2.45 10.19 -4.97
N ARG A 47 -2.87 11.09 -4.08
CA ARG A 47 -2.64 10.99 -2.61
C ARG A 47 -3.25 9.72 -2.01
N ILE A 48 -2.54 9.09 -1.08
CA ILE A 48 -3.09 7.98 -0.28
C ILE A 48 -3.99 8.59 0.80
N LYS A 49 -5.30 8.30 0.76
CA LYS A 49 -6.30 8.97 1.60
C LYS A 49 -6.26 8.49 3.06
N TRP A 50 -6.10 7.19 3.26
CA TRP A 50 -6.11 6.59 4.59
C TRP A 50 -5.33 5.27 4.64
N ASN A 51 -5.23 4.69 5.84
CA ASN A 51 -4.66 3.36 6.08
C ASN A 51 -5.36 2.29 5.23
N PHE A 52 -4.65 1.20 4.94
CA PHE A 52 -5.14 0.08 4.13
C PHE A 52 -5.53 0.43 2.69
N THR A 53 -4.83 1.38 2.05
CA THR A 53 -4.84 1.48 0.57
C THR A 53 -4.00 0.34 0.00
N LYS A 54 -4.50 -0.35 -1.03
CA LYS A 54 -3.80 -1.50 -1.64
C LYS A 54 -3.42 -1.20 -3.09
N PHE A 55 -2.28 -1.73 -3.52
CA PHE A 55 -1.82 -1.67 -4.90
C PHE A 55 -1.57 -3.10 -5.36
N LEU A 56 -2.11 -3.46 -6.51
CA LEU A 56 -1.85 -4.74 -7.15
C LEU A 56 -0.81 -4.51 -8.24
N VAL A 57 0.27 -5.29 -8.18
CA VAL A 57 1.45 -5.17 -9.04
C VAL A 57 1.69 -6.54 -9.68
N ASP A 58 1.91 -6.57 -10.99
CA ASP A 58 2.19 -7.81 -11.69
C ASP A 58 3.66 -8.26 -11.56
N LYS A 59 3.98 -9.42 -12.15
CA LYS A 59 5.32 -10.01 -12.13
C LYS A 59 6.40 -9.16 -12.81
N ASP A 60 6.01 -8.23 -13.68
CA ASP A 60 6.92 -7.36 -14.43
C ASP A 60 7.08 -6.00 -13.72
N GLY A 61 6.45 -5.83 -12.55
CA GLY A 61 6.54 -4.62 -11.72
C GLY A 61 5.55 -3.53 -12.12
N VAL A 62 4.59 -3.82 -12.99
CA VAL A 62 3.59 -2.85 -13.45
C VAL A 62 2.42 -2.81 -12.47
N VAL A 63 2.01 -1.60 -12.09
CA VAL A 63 0.87 -1.40 -11.20
C VAL A 63 -0.43 -1.59 -11.99
N ILE A 64 -1.07 -2.75 -11.83
CA ILE A 64 -2.27 -3.09 -12.58
C ILE A 64 -3.53 -2.44 -12.00
N ASN A 65 -3.62 -2.32 -10.67
CA ASN A 65 -4.79 -1.69 -10.04
C ASN A 65 -4.49 -1.06 -8.67
N ARG A 66 -5.39 -0.20 -8.21
CA ARG A 66 -5.34 0.47 -6.91
C ARG A 66 -6.71 0.39 -6.23
N TYR A 67 -6.72 -0.07 -4.99
CA TYR A 67 -7.93 -0.28 -4.20
C TYR A 67 -7.96 0.61 -2.96
N GLY A 68 -9.13 1.16 -2.67
CA GLY A 68 -9.35 2.04 -1.53
C GLY A 68 -9.37 1.29 -0.20
N THR A 69 -9.41 2.07 0.89
CA THR A 69 -9.50 1.53 2.25
C THR A 69 -10.68 0.58 2.44
N ALA A 70 -11.84 0.93 1.89
CA ALA A 70 -13.08 0.17 2.05
C ALA A 70 -13.13 -1.14 1.24
N THR A 71 -12.24 -1.32 0.26
CA THR A 71 -12.19 -2.58 -0.50
C THR A 71 -11.60 -3.68 0.38
N ALA A 72 -12.37 -4.73 0.63
CA ALA A 72 -11.91 -5.91 1.36
C ALA A 72 -10.80 -6.63 0.57
N PRO A 73 -9.73 -7.15 1.20
CA PRO A 73 -8.67 -7.87 0.50
C PRO A 73 -9.18 -9.06 -0.33
N LEU A 74 -10.11 -9.84 0.20
CA LEU A 74 -10.75 -10.99 -0.49
C LEU A 74 -11.51 -10.61 -1.77
N ALA A 75 -11.87 -9.33 -1.94
CA ALA A 75 -12.50 -8.88 -3.18
C ALA A 75 -11.48 -8.59 -4.31
N ILE A 76 -10.19 -8.81 -4.06
CA ILE A 76 -9.08 -8.62 -5.02
C ILE A 76 -8.55 -9.98 -5.51
N GLU A 77 -8.94 -11.08 -4.85
CA GLU A 77 -8.62 -12.46 -5.26
C GLU A 77 -9.38 -12.89 -6.53
#